data_AF-A0A2M7CLJ8-F1
#
_entry.id   AF-A0A2M7CLJ8-F1
#
_cell.length_a   1.000
_cell.length_b   1.000
_cell.length_c   1.000
_cell.angle_alpha   90.00
_cell.angle_beta   90.00
_cell.angle_gamma   90.00
#
_symmetry.space_group_name_H-M   'P 1'
#
loop_
_entity.id
_entity.type
_entity.pdbx_description
1 polymer ?
#
loop_
_entity_poly.entity_id
_entity_poly.type
_entity_poly.pdbx_seq_one_letter_code
_entity_poly.pdbx_strand_id
1 'polypeptide(L)'
;QGKALGISIDEPVEWLQKNISALASSASEKLGERIEFAPADVSANADYCAAGYGVLTGAEREAVRLFARHEGLLLDPVYTGRAAAGMIDLVRKGFFKKDETVLFWHTGGQPALFAEKYAASI
;
A
#
# COMPACT_ATOMS: atom_id res chain seq x y z
N GLN A 1 -5.19 -5.21 19.46
CA GLN A 1 -5.74 -4.30 18.45
C GLN A 1 -4.62 -3.94 17.48
N GLY A 2 -4.85 -4.00 16.17
CA GLY A 2 -3.86 -3.63 15.15
C GLY A 2 -4.09 -2.22 14.62
N LYS A 3 -3.08 -1.63 13.98
CA LYS A 3 -3.20 -0.38 13.22
C LYS A 3 -3.10 -0.69 11.73
N ALA A 4 -3.97 -0.10 10.91
CA ALA A 4 -3.91 -0.21 9.46
C ALA A 4 -3.28 1.07 8.89
N LEU A 5 -2.19 0.93 8.12
CA LEU A 5 -1.54 2.01 7.40
C LEU A 5 -1.71 1.77 5.90
N GLY A 6 -2.33 2.72 5.20
CA GLY A 6 -2.41 2.72 3.74
C GLY A 6 -1.20 3.42 3.11
N ILE A 7 -0.56 2.79 2.13
CA ILE A 7 0.40 3.45 1.24
C ILE A 7 -0.37 3.91 0.00
N SER A 8 -0.38 5.23 -0.24
CA SER A 8 -1.06 5.80 -1.41
C SER A 8 -0.35 5.39 -2.70
N ILE A 9 -1.16 5.20 -3.74
CA ILE A 9 -0.67 4.92 -5.08
C ILE A 9 -0.66 6.19 -5.93
N ASP A 10 -1.56 7.14 -5.68
CA ASP A 10 -1.77 8.30 -6.56
C ASP A 10 -2.49 9.49 -5.89
N GLU A 11 -3.27 9.26 -4.84
CA GLU A 11 -4.05 10.32 -4.19
C GLU A 11 -3.32 10.97 -2.99
N PRO A 12 -3.58 12.25 -2.69
CA PRO A 12 -3.04 12.91 -1.49
C PRO A 12 -3.71 12.39 -0.21
N VAL A 13 -3.02 12.57 0.93
CA VAL A 13 -3.46 12.06 2.24
C VAL A 13 -4.84 12.61 2.61
N GLU A 14 -5.10 13.89 2.37
CA GLU A 14 -6.37 14.53 2.71
C GLU A 14 -7.55 13.93 1.95
N TRP A 15 -7.31 13.59 0.67
CA TRP A 15 -8.32 12.92 -0.15
C TRP A 15 -8.59 11.52 0.38
N LEU A 16 -7.54 10.74 0.68
CA LEU A 16 -7.68 9.38 1.21
C LEU A 16 -8.41 9.37 2.55
N GLN A 17 -8.00 10.23 3.49
CA GLN A 17 -8.62 10.30 4.81
C GLN A 17 -10.10 10.64 4.73
N LYS A 18 -10.47 11.62 3.90
CA LYS A 18 -11.87 12.00 3.70
C LYS A 18 -12.70 10.89 3.07
N ASN A 19 -12.20 10.28 1.98
CA ASN A 19 -13.00 9.30 1.23
C ASN A 19 -13.06 7.94 1.94
N ILE A 20 -11.95 7.48 2.52
CA ILE A 20 -11.90 6.18 3.22
C ILE A 20 -12.73 6.22 4.50
N SER A 21 -12.68 7.30 5.29
CA SER A 21 -13.51 7.40 6.51
C SER A 21 -15.00 7.37 6.17
N ALA A 22 -15.44 8.14 5.17
CA ALA A 22 -16.82 8.12 4.70
C ALA A 22 -17.27 6.74 4.18
N LEU A 23 -16.40 6.06 3.41
CA LEU A 23 -16.65 4.70 2.94
C LEU A 23 -16.72 3.69 4.08
N ALA A 24 -15.84 3.78 5.08
CA ALA A 24 -15.84 2.91 6.25
C ALA A 24 -17.11 3.08 7.08
N SER A 25 -17.54 4.32 7.34
CA SER A 25 -18.79 4.59 8.05
C SER A 25 -19.98 4.03 7.29
N SER A 26 -20.04 4.23 5.97
CA SER A 26 -21.13 3.72 5.13
C SER A 26 -21.12 2.18 5.03
N ALA A 27 -19.94 1.57 4.99
CA ALA A 27 -19.81 0.11 4.97
C ALA A 27 -20.24 -0.53 6.29
N SER A 28 -20.02 0.14 7.42
CA SER A 28 -20.38 -0.38 8.76
C SER A 28 -21.88 -0.65 8.91
N GLU A 29 -22.74 0.13 8.24
CA GLU A 29 -24.20 -0.05 8.25
C GLU A 29 -24.63 -1.40 7.67
N LYS A 30 -23.80 -2.02 6.83
CA LYS A 30 -24.06 -3.37 6.30
C LYS A 30 -23.78 -4.47 7.32
N LEU A 31 -23.10 -4.14 8.42
CA LEU A 31 -22.66 -5.07 9.46
C LEU A 31 -23.43 -4.88 10.77
N GLY A 32 -24.17 -3.77 10.94
CA GLY A 32 -24.96 -3.48 12.13
C GLY A 32 -25.21 -1.99 12.35
N GLU A 33 -25.15 -1.56 13.61
CA GLU A 33 -25.21 -0.14 13.96
C GLU A 33 -24.04 0.61 13.31
N ARG A 34 -24.34 1.80 12.78
CA ARG A 34 -23.35 2.65 12.12
C ARG A 34 -22.22 3.02 13.09
N ILE A 35 -21.00 2.74 12.67
CA ILE A 35 -19.78 3.25 13.31
C ILE A 35 -19.37 4.50 12.55
N GLU A 36 -19.22 5.63 13.25
CA GLU A 36 -18.74 6.86 12.63
C GLU A 36 -17.20 6.91 12.69
N PHE A 37 -16.56 6.87 11.52
CA PHE A 37 -15.14 7.09 11.35
C PHE A 37 -14.89 8.54 10.91
N ALA A 38 -14.00 9.24 11.61
CA ALA A 38 -13.49 10.55 11.23
C ALA A 38 -12.29 10.42 10.28
N PRO A 39 -11.95 11.46 9.48
CA PRO A 39 -10.74 11.46 8.67
C PRO A 39 -9.46 11.17 9.46
N ALA A 40 -9.40 11.61 10.72
CA ALA A 40 -8.27 11.37 11.63
C ALA A 40 -8.09 9.89 12.03
N ASP A 41 -9.12 9.05 11.87
CA ASP A 41 -9.04 7.61 12.13
C ASP A 41 -8.34 6.85 10.99
N VAL A 42 -8.16 7.48 9.83
CA VAL A 42 -7.51 6.89 8.66
C VAL A 42 -6.03 7.25 8.65
N SER A 43 -5.18 6.24 8.79
CA SER A 43 -3.73 6.37 8.59
C SER A 43 -3.37 6.11 7.13
N ALA A 44 -2.87 7.13 6.43
CA ALA A 44 -2.40 7.04 5.05
C ALA A 44 -1.04 7.73 4.90
N ASN A 45 -0.20 7.22 4.00
CA ASN A 45 1.09 7.79 3.64
C ASN A 45 1.16 7.98 2.11
N ALA A 46 1.35 9.22 1.66
CA ALA A 46 1.45 9.57 0.24
C ALA A 46 2.87 9.93 -0.22
N ASP A 47 3.89 9.68 0.61
CA ASP A 47 5.29 10.03 0.31
C ASP A 47 5.88 9.22 -0.87
N TYR A 48 5.22 8.11 -1.23
CA TYR A 48 5.69 7.16 -2.23
C TYR A 48 4.96 7.24 -3.58
N CYS A 49 4.01 8.17 -3.76
CA CYS A 49 3.20 8.26 -4.98
C CYS A 49 3.59 9.40 -5.94
N ALA A 50 4.62 10.18 -5.63
CA ALA A 50 5.01 11.37 -6.41
C ALA A 50 5.32 11.11 -7.90
N ALA A 51 5.75 9.90 -8.24
CA ALA A 51 5.99 9.51 -9.64
C ALA A 51 4.71 9.38 -10.47
N GLY A 52 3.54 9.34 -9.81
CA GLY A 52 2.24 9.19 -10.43
C GLY A 52 1.78 7.74 -10.57
N TYR A 53 0.50 7.59 -10.93
CA TYR A 53 -0.17 6.31 -11.07
C TYR A 53 0.47 5.44 -12.17
N GLY A 54 0.77 4.18 -11.83
CA GLY A 54 1.33 3.21 -12.78
C GLY A 54 2.74 3.52 -13.27
N VAL A 55 3.46 4.47 -12.66
CA VAL A 55 4.86 4.74 -13.01
C VAL A 55 5.77 3.87 -12.13
N LEU A 56 6.44 2.91 -12.76
CA LEU A 56 7.36 1.99 -12.08
C LEU A 56 8.71 2.67 -11.82
N THR A 57 9.05 2.90 -10.55
CA THR A 57 10.34 3.49 -10.15
C THR A 57 11.34 2.41 -9.71
N GLY A 58 12.54 2.85 -9.30
CA GLY A 58 13.55 1.94 -8.73
C GLY A 58 13.08 1.26 -7.44
N ALA A 59 12.25 1.94 -6.64
CA ALA A 59 11.79 1.43 -5.35
C ALA A 59 10.84 0.23 -5.52
N GLU A 60 9.87 0.33 -6.44
CA GLU A 60 8.98 -0.80 -6.74
C GLU A 60 9.75 -1.96 -7.38
N ARG A 61 10.70 -1.69 -8.29
CA ARG A 61 11.58 -2.72 -8.85
C ARG A 61 12.35 -3.46 -7.77
N GLU A 62 12.91 -2.74 -6.81
CA GLU A 62 13.61 -3.35 -5.67
C GLU A 62 12.66 -4.22 -4.85
N ALA A 63 11.49 -3.70 -4.48
CA ALA A 63 10.51 -4.41 -3.67
C ALA A 63 10.03 -5.71 -4.32
N VAL A 64 9.67 -5.65 -5.62
CA VAL A 64 9.26 -6.84 -6.40
C VAL A 64 10.37 -7.89 -6.39
N ARG A 65 11.62 -7.49 -6.62
CA ARG A 65 12.77 -8.42 -6.65
C ARG A 65 13.07 -9.02 -5.28
N LEU A 66 12.97 -8.25 -4.20
CA LEU A 66 13.20 -8.75 -2.85
C LEU A 66 12.17 -9.81 -2.48
N PHE A 67 10.88 -9.53 -2.67
CA PHE A 67 9.80 -10.49 -2.39
C PHE A 67 9.92 -11.75 -3.26
N ALA A 68 10.21 -11.59 -4.55
CA ALA A 68 10.37 -12.73 -5.44
C ALA A 68 11.56 -13.62 -5.04
N ARG A 69 12.70 -13.02 -4.70
CA ARG A 69 13.95 -13.76 -4.41
C ARG A 69 13.96 -14.41 -3.03
N HIS A 70 13.39 -13.76 -2.03
CA HIS A 70 13.48 -14.21 -0.65
C HIS A 70 12.24 -15.00 -0.19
N GLU A 71 11.07 -14.67 -0.72
CA GLU A 71 9.79 -15.25 -0.25
C GLU A 71 9.04 -16.02 -1.35
N GLY A 72 9.51 -15.98 -2.60
CA GLY A 72 8.79 -16.59 -3.72
C GLY A 72 7.45 -15.91 -4.04
N LEU A 73 7.25 -14.68 -3.57
CA LEU A 73 6.02 -13.92 -3.77
C LEU A 73 6.19 -12.90 -4.89
N LEU A 74 5.27 -12.91 -5.85
CA LEU A 74 5.25 -11.96 -6.95
C LEU A 74 4.34 -10.77 -6.62
N LEU A 75 4.94 -9.60 -6.48
CA LEU A 75 4.23 -8.32 -6.37
C LEU A 75 4.02 -7.71 -7.76
N ASP A 76 2.95 -6.93 -7.93
CA ASP A 76 2.67 -6.19 -9.15
C ASP A 76 3.43 -4.85 -9.23
N PRO A 77 3.64 -4.29 -10.44
CA PRO A 77 4.41 -3.06 -10.65
C PRO A 77 3.69 -1.77 -10.21
N VAL A 78 2.39 -1.81 -9.94
CA VAL A 78 1.57 -0.61 -9.71
C VAL A 78 1.18 -0.46 -8.25
N TYR A 79 0.60 -1.50 -7.65
CA TYR A 79 -0.04 -1.40 -6.33
C TYR A 79 0.84 -2.00 -5.22
N THR A 80 0.92 -3.32 -5.17
CA THR A 80 1.64 -4.08 -4.15
C THR A 80 3.15 -3.85 -4.19
N GLY A 81 3.73 -3.61 -5.36
CA GLY A 81 5.13 -3.18 -5.49
C GLY A 81 5.39 -1.85 -4.79
N ARG A 82 4.50 -0.86 -4.93
CA ARG A 82 4.60 0.45 -4.26
C ARG A 82 4.33 0.36 -2.77
N ALA A 83 3.30 -0.39 -2.37
CA ALA A 83 3.01 -0.63 -0.97
C ALA A 83 4.18 -1.32 -0.25
N ALA A 84 4.78 -2.33 -0.87
CA ALA A 84 5.96 -3.01 -0.33
C ALA A 84 7.19 -2.11 -0.33
N ALA A 85 7.42 -1.31 -1.37
CA ALA A 85 8.50 -0.34 -1.40
C ALA A 85 8.41 0.67 -0.23
N GLY A 86 7.22 1.22 0.01
CA GLY A 86 6.95 2.09 1.15
C GLY A 86 7.19 1.38 2.49
N MET A 87 6.67 0.16 2.65
CA MET A 87 6.90 -0.64 3.86
C MET A 87 8.39 -0.91 4.11
N ILE A 88 9.15 -1.30 3.10
CA ILE A 88 10.59 -1.57 3.19
C ILE A 88 11.35 -0.30 3.62
N ASP A 89 11.03 0.84 3.01
CA ASP A 89 11.64 2.12 3.39
C ASP A 89 11.30 2.53 4.83
N LEU A 90 10.05 2.35 5.28
CA LEU A 90 9.65 2.60 6.66
C LEU A 90 10.39 1.69 7.65
N VAL A 91 10.59 0.41 7.32
CA VAL A 91 11.41 -0.52 8.11
C VAL A 91 12.86 -0.02 8.17
N ARG A 92 13.45 0.38 7.04
CA ARG A 92 14.83 0.91 6.98
C ARG A 92 15.00 2.19 7.79
N LYS A 93 13.97 3.04 7.83
CA LYS A 93 13.93 4.28 8.63
C LYS A 93 13.69 4.04 10.13
N GLY A 94 13.43 2.79 10.54
CA GLY A 94 13.11 2.46 11.93
C GLY A 94 11.75 3.01 12.39
N PHE A 95 10.81 3.23 11.45
CA PHE A 95 9.45 3.66 11.76
C PHE A 95 8.73 2.63 12.63
N PHE A 96 8.89 1.34 12.30
CA PHE A 96 8.40 0.23 13.11
C PHE A 96 9.43 -0.15 14.17
N LYS A 97 8.98 -0.42 15.39
CA LYS A 97 9.85 -0.89 16.46
C LYS A 97 10.23 -2.35 16.25
N LYS A 98 11.34 -2.77 16.84
CA LYS A 98 11.88 -4.14 16.68
C LYS A 98 10.95 -5.23 17.22
N ASP A 99 10.07 -4.89 18.15
CA ASP A 99 9.10 -5.78 18.79
C ASP A 99 7.71 -5.70 18.14
N GLU A 100 7.51 -4.84 17.14
CA GLU A 100 6.26 -4.75 16.39
C GLU A 100 6.18 -5.82 15.30
N THR A 101 5.01 -6.45 15.18
CA THR A 101 4.71 -7.38 14.08
C THR A 101 4.00 -6.62 12.96
N VAL A 102 4.58 -6.67 11.76
CA VAL A 102 4.00 -6.02 10.57
C VAL A 102 3.33 -7.08 9.69
N LEU A 103 2.03 -6.91 9.44
CA LEU A 103 1.29 -7.71 8.46
C LEU A 103 1.22 -6.94 7.14
N PHE A 104 1.86 -7.45 6.10
CA PHE A 104 1.71 -6.92 4.75
C PHE A 104 0.49 -7.53 4.06
N TRP A 105 -0.47 -6.70 3.65
CA TRP A 105 -1.65 -7.17 2.91
C TRP A 105 -1.35 -7.21 1.41
N HIS A 106 -1.03 -8.40 0.90
CA HIS A 106 -0.84 -8.61 -0.53
C HIS A 106 -2.19 -8.64 -1.27
N THR A 107 -2.60 -7.51 -1.88
CA THR A 107 -3.90 -7.37 -2.55
C THR A 107 -3.99 -7.95 -3.96
N GLY A 108 -2.86 -8.31 -4.59
CA GLY A 108 -2.81 -9.00 -5.88
C GLY A 108 -2.18 -8.14 -6.97
N GLY A 109 -2.71 -8.22 -8.20
CA GLY A 109 -2.29 -7.41 -9.35
C GLY A 109 -1.25 -8.07 -10.27
N GLN A 110 -0.79 -9.29 -9.96
CA GLN A 110 0.31 -9.97 -10.63
C GLN A 110 0.21 -10.06 -12.16
N PRO A 111 -0.97 -10.21 -12.80
CA PRO A 111 -1.06 -10.20 -14.26
C PRO A 111 -0.42 -8.96 -14.90
N ALA A 112 -0.37 -7.82 -14.20
CA ALA A 112 0.27 -6.60 -14.70
C ALA A 112 1.78 -6.75 -14.94
N LEU A 113 2.46 -7.71 -14.30
CA LEU A 113 3.87 -8.02 -14.57
C LEU A 113 4.12 -8.40 -16.04
N PHE A 114 3.13 -9.03 -16.68
CA PHE A 114 3.24 -9.53 -18.04
C PHE A 114 2.75 -8.55 -19.10
N ALA A 115 2.28 -7.36 -18.69
CA ALA A 115 1.94 -6.31 -19.63
C ALA A 115 3.21 -5.76 -20.30
N GLU A 116 3.14 -5.48 -21.60
CA GLU A 116 4.28 -5.00 -22.42
C GLU A 116 5.04 -3.84 -21.76
N LYS A 117 4.29 -2.91 -21.14
CA LYS A 117 4.82 -1.76 -20.42
C LYS A 117 5.85 -2.12 -19.33
N TYR A 118 5.68 -3.26 -18.64
CA TYR A 118 6.49 -3.62 -17.47
C TYR A 118 7.39 -4.83 -17.70
N ALA A 119 7.08 -5.67 -18.69
CA ALA A 119 7.77 -6.94 -18.94
C ALA A 119 9.29 -6.81 -19.12
N ALA A 120 9.76 -5.70 -19.72
CA ALA A 120 11.19 -5.46 -19.91
C ALA A 120 11.89 -4.73 -18.75
N SER A 121 11.14 -4.36 -17.70
CA SER A 121 11.59 -3.40 -16.67
C SER A 121 11.70 -3.99 -15.26
N ILE A 122 11.28 -5.24 -15.03
CA ILE A 122 11.31 -5.89 -13.70
C ILE A 122 12.43 -6.93 -13.60
#